data_AF-A0A2I2YA35-F1
#
_entry.id   AF-A0A2I2YA35-F1
#
_cell.length_a   1.000
_cell.length_b   1.000
_cell.length_c   1.000
_cell.angle_alpha   90.00
_cell.angle_beta   90.00
_cell.angle_gamma   90.00
#
_symmetry.space_group_name_H-M   'P 1'
#
loop_
_entity.id
_entity.type
_entity.pdbx_description
1 polymer ?
#
loop_
_entity_poly.entity_id
_entity_poly.type
_entity_poly.pdbx_seq_one_letter_code
_entity_poly.pdbx_strand_id
1 'polypeptide(L)'
;MSDSTWLTSEIHNPLAVGQYVNNCSNDRAANVCYQEFDVPAVFPIELKQYLPNIAYSYDKQSPLRCVVLVALRDISQGEELFSNYYTIVS
;
A
#
# COMPACT_ATOMS: atom_id res chain seq x y z
N MET A 1 11.46 -4.82 13.72
CA MET A 1 12.18 -3.67 13.13
C MET A 1 11.46 -3.33 11.84
N SER A 2 11.10 -2.07 11.59
CA SER A 2 10.48 -1.67 10.31
C SER A 2 11.57 -1.56 9.25
N ASP A 3 11.25 -1.88 8.00
CA ASP A 3 12.19 -1.68 6.90
C ASP A 3 12.49 -0.19 6.69
N SER A 4 13.77 0.18 6.77
CA SER A 4 14.29 1.53 6.55
C SER A 4 15.18 1.62 5.30
N THR A 5 15.22 0.58 4.48
CA THR A 5 16.03 0.54 3.24
C THR A 5 15.56 1.55 2.20
N TRP A 6 14.31 2.01 2.29
CA TRP A 6 13.80 3.12 1.47
C TRP A 6 14.53 4.45 1.70
N LEU A 7 15.27 4.60 2.81
CA LEU A 7 16.14 5.75 3.10
C LEU A 7 17.55 5.61 2.51
N THR A 8 17.87 4.49 1.85
CA THR A 8 19.19 4.21 1.28
C THR A 8 19.09 4.02 -0.23
N SER A 9 20.24 3.87 -0.91
CA SER A 9 20.30 3.56 -2.33
C SER A 9 19.91 2.11 -2.67
N GLU A 10 19.77 1.24 -1.65
CA GLU A 10 19.51 -0.19 -1.81
C GLU A 10 18.11 -0.50 -1.28
N ILE A 11 17.09 -0.26 -2.11
CA ILE A 11 15.69 -0.50 -1.74
C ILE A 11 15.42 -2.01 -1.76
N HIS A 12 15.05 -2.58 -0.61
CA HIS A 12 14.71 -4.00 -0.52
C HIS A 12 13.19 -4.25 -0.52
N ASN A 13 12.40 -3.28 -0.09
CA ASN A 13 10.93 -3.37 -0.10
C ASN A 13 10.31 -2.17 -0.82
N PRO A 14 9.92 -2.35 -2.09
CA PRO A 14 9.22 -1.30 -2.84
C PRO A 14 7.92 -0.83 -2.18
N LEU A 15 7.26 -1.67 -1.37
CA LEU A 15 6.02 -1.32 -0.66
C LEU A 15 6.26 -0.38 0.53
N ALA A 16 7.51 -0.26 1.00
CA ALA A 16 7.88 0.70 2.03
C ALA A 16 8.10 2.12 1.46
N VAL A 17 8.10 2.27 0.13
CA VAL A 17 8.21 3.57 -0.53
C VAL A 17 6.82 4.20 -0.62
N GLY A 18 6.67 5.37 0.01
CA GLY A 18 5.43 6.14 -0.07
C GLY A 18 5.11 6.58 -1.49
N GLN A 19 3.82 6.68 -1.81
CA GLN A 19 3.32 7.15 -3.11
C GLN A 19 2.67 8.53 -2.94
N TYR A 20 2.98 9.45 -3.85
CA TYR A 20 2.25 10.72 -3.95
C TYR A 20 0.96 10.48 -4.73
N VAL A 21 -0.17 10.69 -4.06
CA VAL A 21 -1.51 10.56 -4.62
C VAL A 21 -2.23 11.87 -4.40
N ASN A 22 -2.77 12.44 -5.48
CA ASN A 22 -3.53 13.68 -5.44
C ASN A 22 -5.05 13.40 -5.43
N ASN A 23 -5.84 14.40 -5.08
CA ASN A 23 -7.29 14.27 -5.15
C ASN A 23 -7.73 14.35 -6.61
N CYS A 24 -8.65 13.47 -7.01
CA CYS A 24 -9.30 13.58 -8.31
C CYS A 24 -10.11 14.88 -8.41
N SER A 25 -10.33 15.34 -9.64
CA SER A 25 -11.19 16.46 -9.97
C SER A 25 -12.09 16.10 -11.15
N ASN A 26 -12.98 17.02 -11.56
CA ASN A 26 -13.80 16.82 -12.75
C ASN A 26 -12.95 16.60 -14.02
N ASP A 27 -11.75 17.17 -14.07
CA ASP A 27 -10.83 17.06 -15.21
C ASP A 27 -9.82 15.91 -15.05
N ARG A 28 -9.65 15.39 -13.83
CA ARG A 28 -8.65 14.37 -13.48
C ARG A 28 -9.33 13.24 -12.72
N ALA A 29 -9.79 12.24 -13.46
CA ALA A 29 -10.45 11.07 -12.87
C ALA A 29 -9.50 10.26 -11.98
N ALA A 30 -10.06 9.63 -10.94
CA ALA A 30 -9.31 8.69 -10.12
C ALA A 30 -8.81 7.51 -10.97
N ASN A 31 -7.53 7.16 -10.81
CA ASN A 31 -6.90 5.98 -11.41
C ASN A 31 -6.40 5.00 -10.34
N VAL A 32 -6.47 5.39 -9.07
CA VAL A 32 -6.24 4.55 -7.90
C VAL A 32 -7.33 4.77 -6.85
N CYS A 33 -7.52 3.82 -5.93
CA CYS A 33 -8.37 3.99 -4.76
C CYS A 33 -7.74 3.39 -3.50
N TYR A 34 -8.12 3.90 -2.34
CA TYR A 34 -7.80 3.30 -1.05
C TYR A 34 -8.84 2.22 -0.71
N GLN A 35 -8.36 1.03 -0.36
CA GLN A 35 -9.20 -0.09 0.01
C GLN A 35 -8.75 -0.71 1.34
N GLU A 36 -9.70 -1.01 2.23
CA GLU A 36 -9.41 -1.85 3.38
C GLU A 36 -9.19 -3.29 2.92
N PHE A 37 -8.13 -3.92 3.44
CA PHE A 37 -7.78 -5.28 3.07
C PHE A 37 -7.45 -6.09 4.31
N ASP A 38 -8.25 -7.15 4.53
CA ASP A 38 -7.95 -8.17 5.53
C ASP A 38 -6.95 -9.17 4.94
N VAL A 39 -5.72 -9.17 5.47
CA VAL A 39 -4.67 -10.10 5.04
C VAL A 39 -5.08 -11.52 5.40
N PRO A 40 -5.14 -12.47 4.44
CA PRO A 40 -5.59 -13.82 4.69
C PRO A 40 -4.78 -14.49 5.81
N ALA A 41 -5.46 -15.28 6.66
CA ALA A 41 -4.79 -16.03 7.73
C ALA A 41 -3.72 -17.01 7.19
N VAL A 42 -3.91 -17.50 5.95
CA VAL A 42 -2.97 -18.39 5.25
C VAL A 42 -1.78 -17.67 4.63
N PHE A 43 -1.72 -16.32 4.68
CA PHE A 43 -0.61 -15.55 4.13
C PHE A 43 0.70 -15.86 4.90
N PRO A 44 1.83 -16.14 4.21
CA PRO A 44 3.07 -16.51 4.86
C PRO A 44 3.55 -15.48 5.88
N ILE A 45 3.84 -15.93 7.10
CA ILE A 45 4.22 -15.05 8.22
C ILE A 45 5.51 -14.30 7.89
N GLU A 46 6.47 -14.96 7.26
CA GLU A 46 7.77 -14.41 6.88
C GLU A 46 7.62 -13.24 5.91
N LEU A 47 6.59 -13.25 5.06
CA LEU A 47 6.36 -12.19 4.08
C LEU A 47 5.64 -10.98 4.69
N LYS A 48 5.02 -11.11 5.87
CA LYS A 48 4.35 -9.98 6.53
C LYS A 48 5.33 -8.86 6.86
N GLN A 49 6.60 -9.16 7.11
CA GLN A 49 7.63 -8.15 7.38
C GLN A 49 7.79 -7.09 6.27
N TYR A 50 7.35 -7.40 5.05
CA TYR A 50 7.38 -6.48 3.90
C TYR A 50 6.10 -5.65 3.75
N LEU A 51 5.08 -5.86 4.59
CA LEU A 51 3.92 -4.99 4.61
C LEU A 51 4.29 -3.70 5.34
N PRO A 52 4.06 -2.52 4.74
CA PRO A 52 4.43 -1.25 5.36
C PRO A 52 3.63 -1.03 6.66
N ASN A 53 4.25 -0.32 7.61
CA ASN A 53 3.63 0.12 8.87
C ASN A 53 3.09 -1.01 9.78
N ILE A 54 3.58 -2.25 9.64
CA ILE A 54 3.20 -3.33 10.55
C ILE A 54 4.21 -3.56 11.67
N ALA A 55 3.72 -3.93 12.86
CA ALA A 55 4.55 -4.42 13.95
C ALA A 55 4.82 -5.92 13.77
N TYR A 56 5.71 -6.27 12.84
CA TYR A 56 6.05 -7.66 12.54
C TYR A 56 6.67 -8.39 13.75
N SER A 57 6.17 -9.60 14.04
CA SER A 57 6.72 -10.54 15.01
C SER A 57 6.38 -11.96 14.54
N TYR A 58 7.40 -12.81 14.39
CA TYR A 58 7.23 -14.18 13.93
C TYR A 58 6.36 -15.01 14.90
N ASP A 59 6.59 -14.84 16.20
CA ASP A 59 5.92 -15.59 17.26
C ASP A 59 4.47 -15.14 17.52
N LYS A 60 4.08 -13.97 16.98
CA LYS A 60 2.75 -13.40 17.18
C LYS A 60 1.96 -13.39 15.88
N GLN A 61 1.06 -14.36 15.74
CA GLN A 61 0.08 -14.34 14.67
C GLN A 61 -1.18 -13.62 15.13
N SER A 62 -1.36 -12.39 14.65
CA SER A 62 -2.61 -11.65 14.79
C SER A 62 -3.30 -11.50 13.43
N PRO A 63 -4.63 -11.34 13.39
CA PRO A 63 -5.31 -10.77 12.24
C PRO A 63 -4.63 -9.44 11.87
N LEU A 64 -4.51 -9.20 10.57
CA LEU A 64 -3.89 -8.00 10.04
C LEU A 64 -4.83 -7.37 9.01
N ARG A 65 -5.23 -6.13 9.27
CA ARG A 65 -5.93 -5.28 8.32
C ARG A 65 -5.04 -4.14 7.94
N CYS A 66 -4.96 -3.86 6.64
CA CYS A 66 -4.23 -2.71 6.12
C CYS A 66 -5.11 -1.92 5.15
N VAL A 67 -4.66 -0.70 4.84
CA VAL A 67 -5.20 0.09 3.74
C VAL A 67 -4.22 -0.04 2.59
N VAL A 68 -4.69 -0.56 1.46
CA VAL A 68 -3.91 -0.72 0.24
C VAL A 68 -4.35 0.31 -0.80
N LEU A 69 -3.43 0.66 -1.70
CA LEU A 69 -3.74 1.47 -2.87
C LEU A 69 -3.90 0.55 -4.07
N VAL A 70 -5.10 0.53 -4.67
CA VAL A 70 -5.44 -0.37 -5.77
C VAL A 70 -5.56 0.44 -7.06
N ALA A 71 -4.94 -0.03 -8.13
CA ALA A 71 -5.10 0.54 -9.45
C ALA A 71 -6.51 0.22 -9.99
N LEU A 72 -7.23 1.25 -10.47
CA LEU A 72 -8.57 1.10 -11.06
C LEU A 72 -8.51 0.73 -12.54
N ARG A 73 -7.33 0.89 -13.14
CA ARG A 73 -6.97 0.55 -14.52
C ARG A 73 -5.46 0.46 -14.63
N ASP A 74 -4.96 0.05 -15.79
CA ASP A 74 -3.53 0.12 -16.08
C ASP A 74 -3.02 1.57 -15.97
N ILE A 75 -1.84 1.73 -15.36
CA ILE A 75 -1.16 3.01 -15.12
C ILE A 75 0.16 3.01 -15.89
N SER A 76 0.38 4.07 -16.66
CA SER A 76 1.61 4.22 -17.45
C SER A 76 2.74 4.87 -16.66
N GLN A 77 3.98 4.64 -17.09
CA GLN A 77 5.14 5.31 -16.50
C GLN A 77 5.02 6.83 -16.61
N GLY A 78 5.27 7.54 -15.51
CA GLY A 78 5.17 9.01 -15.45
C GLY A 78 3.75 9.55 -15.29
N GLU A 79 2.74 8.67 -15.25
CA GLU A 79 1.37 9.07 -14.99
C GLU A 79 1.19 9.47 -13.52
N GLU A 80 0.47 10.58 -13.30
CA GLU A 80 0.15 11.07 -11.96
C GLU A 80 -1.01 10.26 -11.35
N LEU A 81 -0.92 9.95 -10.05
CA LEU A 81 -1.94 9.17 -9.35
C LEU A 81 -3.00 10.08 -8.73
N PHE A 82 -4.27 9.74 -8.96
CA PHE A 82 -5.44 10.40 -8.40
C PHE A 82 -6.34 9.41 -7.70
N SER A 83 -6.76 9.75 -6.47
CA SER A 83 -7.81 9.05 -5.73
C SER A 83 -8.94 10.01 -5.38
N ASN A 84 -10.13 9.48 -5.12
CA ASN A 84 -11.16 10.24 -4.44
C ASN A 84 -10.96 10.12 -2.93
N TYR A 85 -10.70 11.24 -2.23
CA TYR A 85 -10.48 11.23 -0.78
C TYR A 85 -11.75 10.94 0.04
N TYR A 86 -12.92 10.99 -0.59
CA TYR A 86 -14.21 10.78 0.07
C TYR A 86 -14.69 9.33 0.05
N THR A 87 -13.94 8.40 -0.54
CA THR A 87 -14.41 7.02 -0.71
C THR A 87 -13.28 6.04 -0.36
N ILE A 88 -13.27 5.58 0.88
CA ILE A 88 -12.61 4.31 1.20
C ILE A 88 -13.60 3.23 0.80
N VAL A 89 -13.17 2.32 -0.07
CA VAL A 89 -13.99 1.15 -0.42
C VAL A 89 -13.68 0.07 0.62
N SER A 90 -14.70 -0.32 1.37
CA SER A 90 -14.65 -1.44 2.33
C SER A 90 -14.87 -2.77 1.63
#